data_AF-A0A349QRE0-F1
#
_entry.id   AF-A0A349QRE0-F1
#
_cell.length_a   1.000
_cell.length_b   1.000
_cell.length_c   1.000
_cell.angle_alpha   90.00
_cell.angle_beta   90.00
_cell.angle_gamma   90.00
#
_symmetry.space_group_name_H-M   'P 1'
#
loop_
_entity.id
_entity.type
_entity.pdbx_description
1 polymer ?
#
loop_
_entity_poly.entity_id
_entity_poly.type
_entity_poly.pdbx_seq_one_letter_code
_entity_poly.pdbx_strand_id
1 'polypeptide(L)'
;MLGIAAKAGSVVSGEFSTEKAVKEGRAYLVIVAQDASDNTKKMFRNMTDFYQVPMYEYSDKEMLGHFIGKEFRASLAVTNEGLSHSIEERLKQQSQLNNGRN
;
A
#
# COMPACT_ATOMS: atom_id res chain seq x y z
N MET A 1 -0.60 -11.27 12.18
CA MET A 1 -0.50 -12.01 10.89
C MET A 1 -0.76 -11.08 9.69
N LEU A 2 -0.01 -9.99 9.54
CA LEU A 2 -0.06 -9.08 8.38
C LEU A 2 1.11 -9.29 7.40
N GLY A 3 2.11 -10.07 7.80
CA GLY A 3 3.10 -10.67 6.91
C GLY A 3 2.53 -11.65 5.88
N ILE A 4 1.21 -11.70 5.66
CA ILE A 4 0.56 -12.53 4.62
C ILE A 4 0.71 -11.85 3.26
N ALA A 5 0.69 -10.52 3.19
CA ALA A 5 0.71 -9.78 1.94
C ALA A 5 2.03 -9.98 1.16
N ALA A 6 3.16 -9.86 1.85
CA ALA A 6 4.47 -10.13 1.26
C ALA A 6 4.75 -11.61 1.05
N LYS A 7 4.22 -12.48 1.93
CA LYS A 7 4.45 -13.92 1.88
C LYS A 7 3.64 -14.61 0.78
N ALA A 8 2.58 -13.97 0.28
CA ALA A 8 1.75 -14.47 -0.82
C ALA A 8 2.34 -14.17 -2.22
N GLY A 9 3.48 -13.48 -2.34
CA GLY A 9 4.09 -13.12 -3.64
C GLY A 9 3.19 -12.24 -4.53
N SER A 10 2.11 -11.70 -3.95
CA SER A 10 1.02 -11.01 -4.63
C SER A 10 1.04 -9.50 -4.41
N VAL A 11 2.16 -9.00 -3.85
CA VAL A 11 2.39 -7.58 -3.57
C VAL A 11 3.76 -7.23 -4.11
N VAL A 12 3.82 -6.11 -4.83
CA VAL A 12 5.06 -5.49 -5.27
C VAL A 12 5.33 -4.28 -4.39
N SER A 13 6.59 -4.06 -4.02
CA SER A 13 6.99 -2.97 -3.14
C SER A 13 8.12 -2.17 -3.77
N GLY A 14 8.06 -0.85 -3.62
CA GLY A 14 9.02 0.08 -4.22
C GLY A 14 8.43 0.89 -5.35
N GLU A 15 9.00 2.08 -5.54
CA GLU A 15 8.47 3.10 -6.44
C GLU A 15 8.32 2.59 -7.88
N PHE A 16 9.41 2.04 -8.44
CA PHE A 16 9.43 1.52 -9.81
C PHE A 16 8.48 0.33 -10.02
N SER A 17 8.47 -0.64 -9.09
CA SER A 17 7.62 -1.83 -9.23
C SER A 17 6.13 -1.50 -9.07
N THR A 18 5.81 -0.57 -8.18
CA THR A 18 4.45 -0.05 -7.97
C THR A 18 3.98 0.67 -9.22
N GLU A 19 4.79 1.60 -9.74
CA GLU A 19 4.49 2.32 -10.99
C GLU A 19 4.25 1.36 -12.15
N LYS A 20 5.13 0.37 -12.33
CA LYS A 20 4.99 -0.61 -13.40
C LYS A 20 3.69 -1.42 -13.27
N ALA A 21 3.36 -1.90 -12.07
CA ALA A 21 2.15 -2.68 -11.84
C ALA A 21 0.86 -1.87 -12.12
N VAL A 22 0.86 -0.58 -11.75
CA VAL A 22 -0.25 0.33 -12.03
C VAL A 22 -0.36 0.60 -13.53
N LYS A 23 0.75 0.91 -14.20
CA LYS A 23 0.79 1.14 -15.66
C LYS A 23 0.35 -0.07 -16.48
N GLU A 24 0.69 -1.27 -16.02
CA GLU A 24 0.28 -2.53 -16.66
C GLU A 24 -1.18 -2.93 -16.30
N GLY A 25 -1.88 -2.17 -15.46
CA GLY A 25 -3.25 -2.49 -15.03
C GLY A 25 -3.34 -3.76 -14.18
N ARG A 26 -2.23 -4.17 -13.56
CA ARG A 26 -2.16 -5.36 -12.69
C ARG A 26 -2.28 -5.01 -11.21
N ALA A 27 -2.20 -3.72 -10.87
CA ALA A 27 -2.38 -3.25 -9.50
C ALA A 27 -3.86 -3.04 -9.20
N TYR A 28 -4.35 -3.70 -8.14
CA TYR A 28 -5.71 -3.57 -7.62
C TYR A 28 -5.79 -2.60 -6.45
N LEU A 29 -4.67 -2.36 -5.76
CA LEU A 29 -4.60 -1.47 -4.60
C LEU A 29 -3.20 -0.90 -4.48
N VAL A 30 -3.08 0.40 -4.23
CA VAL A 30 -1.80 1.05 -3.93
C VAL A 30 -1.81 1.57 -2.51
N ILE A 31 -0.72 1.36 -1.77
CA ILE A 31 -0.54 1.91 -0.44
C ILE A 31 0.76 2.70 -0.41
N VAL A 32 0.68 3.94 0.08
CA VAL A 32 1.82 4.84 0.22
C VAL A 32 1.96 5.20 1.70
N ALA A 33 3.20 5.33 2.19
CA ALA A 33 3.46 5.81 3.53
C ALA A 33 3.03 7.28 3.66
N GLN A 34 2.39 7.67 4.77
CA GLN A 34 2.03 9.07 5.02
C GLN A 34 3.28 9.95 5.14
N ASP A 35 4.37 9.41 5.67
CA ASP A 35 5.68 10.06 5.76
C ASP A 35 6.44 10.11 4.41
N ALA A 36 5.84 9.65 3.30
CA ALA A 36 6.37 9.92 1.97
C ALA A 36 6.25 11.42 1.63
N SER A 37 7.20 11.95 0.85
CA SER A 37 7.19 13.35 0.44
C SER A 37 5.93 13.69 -0.35
N ASP A 38 5.43 14.93 -0.23
CA ASP A 38 4.23 15.39 -0.94
C ASP A 38 4.32 15.21 -2.46
N ASN A 39 5.51 15.39 -3.03
CA ASN A 39 5.76 15.15 -4.46
C ASN A 39 5.48 13.68 -4.84
N THR A 40 5.96 12.72 -4.04
CA THR A 40 5.72 11.29 -4.25
C THR A 40 4.25 10.95 -4.08
N LYS A 41 3.59 11.48 -3.05
CA LYS A 41 2.15 11.27 -2.82
C LYS A 41 1.30 11.80 -3.98
N LYS A 42 1.59 13.02 -4.45
CA LYS A 42 0.91 13.60 -5.62
C LYS A 42 1.15 12.79 -6.89
N MET A 43 2.39 12.35 -7.13
CA MET A 43 2.73 11.52 -8.28
C MET A 43 1.92 10.22 -8.27
N PHE A 44 1.92 9.49 -7.15
CA PHE A 44 1.13 8.26 -7.00
C PHE A 44 -0.36 8.54 -7.15
N ARG A 45 -0.88 9.58 -6.51
CA ARG A 45 -2.29 9.94 -6.57
C ARG A 45 -2.77 10.23 -7.99
N ASN A 46 -2.03 11.06 -8.74
CA ASN A 46 -2.35 11.36 -10.13
C ASN A 46 -2.31 10.10 -11.00
N MET A 47 -1.33 9.23 -10.77
CA MET A 47 -1.22 7.97 -11.51
C MET A 47 -2.38 7.03 -11.18
N THR A 48 -2.65 6.78 -9.90
CA THR A 48 -3.73 5.87 -9.48
C THR A 48 -5.10 6.40 -9.88
N ASP A 49 -5.30 7.72 -9.87
CA ASP A 49 -6.52 8.37 -10.38
C ASP A 49 -6.72 8.12 -11.88
N PHE A 50 -5.66 8.30 -12.67
CA PHE A 50 -5.69 8.03 -14.12
C PHE A 50 -5.99 6.57 -14.46
N TYR A 51 -5.37 5.63 -13.74
CA TYR A 51 -5.59 4.19 -13.93
C TYR A 51 -6.80 3.63 -13.15
N GLN A 52 -7.56 4.50 -12.45
CA GLN A 52 -8.68 4.14 -11.59
C GLN A 52 -8.38 3.06 -10.54
N VAL A 53 -7.17 3.08 -9.98
CA VAL A 53 -6.71 2.18 -8.93
C VAL A 53 -6.90 2.87 -7.57
N PRO A 54 -7.47 2.21 -6.54
CA PRO A 54 -7.59 2.81 -5.22
C PRO A 54 -6.22 2.99 -4.56
N MET A 55 -6.00 4.17 -3.99
CA MET A 55 -4.79 4.54 -3.24
C MET A 55 -5.14 4.81 -1.78
N TYR A 56 -4.37 4.23 -0.86
CA TYR A 56 -4.47 4.48 0.58
C TYR A 56 -3.14 4.98 1.15
N GLU A 57 -3.23 5.85 2.15
CA GLU A 57 -2.07 6.36 2.87
C GLU A 57 -1.98 5.70 4.25
N TYR A 58 -0.88 5.01 4.54
CA TYR A 58 -0.73 4.21 5.77
C TYR A 58 0.55 4.52 6.53
N SER A 59 0.40 5.08 7.73
CA SER A 59 1.44 5.33 8.76
C SER A 59 2.83 5.67 8.18
N ASP A 60 3.89 5.22 8.82
CA ASP A 60 5.26 5.50 8.45
C ASP A 60 5.88 4.41 7.58
N LYS A 61 6.96 4.77 6.88
CA LYS A 61 7.72 3.90 5.98
C LYS A 61 8.25 2.63 6.69
N GLU A 62 8.56 2.76 7.98
CA GLU A 62 8.93 1.66 8.86
C GLU A 62 7.77 0.72 9.11
N MET A 63 6.62 1.25 9.52
CA MET A 63 5.46 0.43 9.82
C MET A 63 4.98 -0.29 8.56
N LEU A 64 4.94 0.42 7.42
CA LEU A 64 4.62 -0.15 6.13
C LEU A 64 5.64 -1.24 5.68
N GLY A 65 6.93 -0.99 5.88
CA GLY A 65 7.99 -1.98 5.64
C GLY A 65 7.82 -3.22 6.51
N HIS A 66 7.68 -3.03 7.82
CA HIS A 66 7.49 -4.11 8.78
C HIS A 66 6.25 -4.95 8.47
N PHE A 67 5.18 -4.32 7.99
CA PHE A 67 3.96 -4.99 7.54
C PHE A 67 4.19 -6.02 6.43
N ILE A 68 5.08 -5.69 5.50
CA ILE A 68 5.46 -6.57 4.39
C ILE A 68 6.73 -7.40 4.71
N GLY A 69 7.17 -7.45 5.96
CA GLY A 69 8.38 -8.16 6.35
C GLY A 69 9.65 -7.63 5.67
N LYS A 70 9.69 -6.34 5.36
CA LYS A 70 10.86 -5.60 4.85
C LYS A 70 11.27 -4.54 5.88
N GLU A 71 12.50 -4.05 5.79
CA GLU A 71 13.00 -3.06 6.76
C GLU A 71 12.34 -1.69 6.58
N PHE A 72 12.27 -1.16 5.34
CA PHE A 72 11.64 0.14 5.05
C PHE A 72 10.99 0.14 3.67
N ARG A 73 9.74 0.61 3.55
CA ARG A 73 9.13 0.91 2.25
C ARG A 73 8.23 2.13 2.29
N ALA A 74 8.38 2.98 1.27
CA ALA A 74 7.54 4.16 1.08
C ALA A 74 6.27 3.88 0.28
N SER A 75 6.25 2.84 -0.56
CA SER A 75 5.09 2.49 -1.39
C SER A 75 5.05 1.00 -1.73
N LEU A 76 3.84 0.49 -1.94
CA LEU A 76 3.54 -0.86 -2.41
C LEU A 76 2.28 -0.87 -3.29
N ALA A 77 2.22 -1.81 -4.22
CA ALA A 77 1.00 -2.16 -4.96
C ALA A 77 0.66 -3.63 -4.74
N VAL A 78 -0.62 -3.90 -4.55
CA VAL A 78 -1.18 -5.25 -4.47
C VAL A 78 -1.65 -5.64 -5.87
N THR A 79 -1.19 -6.78 -6.36
CA THR A 79 -1.53 -7.29 -7.70
C THR A 79 -2.56 -8.42 -7.67
N ASN A 80 -3.19 -8.65 -6.52
CA ASN A 80 -4.17 -9.71 -6.30
C ASN A 80 -5.42 -9.11 -5.65
N GLU A 81 -6.56 -9.29 -6.32
CA GLU A 81 -7.87 -8.76 -5.91
C GLU A 81 -8.36 -9.31 -4.55
N GLY A 82 -8.23 -10.62 -4.31
CA GLY A 82 -8.66 -11.20 -3.03
C GLY A 82 -7.83 -10.68 -1.85
N LEU A 83 -6.54 -10.41 -2.13
CA LEU A 83 -5.63 -9.83 -1.16
C LEU A 83 -5.90 -8.34 -0.94
N SER A 84 -6.21 -7.56 -1.99
CA SER A 84 -6.52 -6.14 -1.84
C SER A 84 -7.72 -5.94 -0.93
N HIS A 85 -8.80 -6.70 -1.14
CA HIS A 85 -9.99 -6.62 -0.29
C HIS A 85 -9.68 -6.95 1.19
N SER A 86 -8.91 -8.02 1.41
CA SER A 86 -8.50 -8.42 2.76
C SER A 86 -7.61 -7.38 3.46
N ILE A 87 -6.77 -6.68 2.69
CA ILE A 87 -5.91 -5.60 3.19
C ILE A 87 -6.73 -4.36 3.48
N GLU A 88 -7.61 -3.93 2.57
CA GLU A 88 -8.49 -2.78 2.77
C GLU A 88 -9.31 -2.90 4.06
N GLU A 89 -9.92 -4.06 4.29
CA GLU A 89 -10.69 -4.31 5.51
C GLU A 89 -9.82 -4.23 6.78
N ARG A 90 -8.58 -4.74 6.71
CA ARG A 90 -7.63 -4.62 7.83
C ARG A 90 -7.15 -3.19 8.05
N LEU A 91 -6.89 -2.44 6.99
CA LEU A 91 -6.50 -1.03 7.08
C LEU A 91 -7.61 -0.23 7.78
N LYS A 92 -8.88 -0.44 7.38
CA LYS A 92 -10.04 0.17 8.05
C LYS A 92 -10.14 -0.23 9.52
N GLN A 93 -9.95 -1.51 9.85
CA GLN A 93 -9.99 -1.99 11.24
C GLN A 93 -8.86 -1.39 12.09
N GLN A 94 -7.64 -1.27 11.57
CA GLN A 94 -6.52 -0.70 12.32
C GLN A 94 -6.64 0.80 12.53
N SER A 95 -7.17 1.53 11.55
CA SER A 95 -7.50 2.95 11.72
C SER A 95 -8.51 3.16 12.85
N GLN A 96 -9.44 2.22 13.08
CA GLN A 96 -10.38 2.26 14.20
C GLN A 96 -9.75 1.86 15.54
N LEU A 97 -8.80 0.92 15.55
CA LEU A 97 -8.12 0.45 16.78
C LEU A 97 -7.09 1.47 17.31
N ASN A 98 -6.43 2.25 16.45
CA ASN A 98 -5.47 3.27 16.89
C ASN A 98 -6.12 4.50 17.55
N ASN A 99 -7.42 4.73 17.36
CA ASN A 99 -8.19 5.74 18.10
C ASN A 99 -8.66 5.27 19.49
N GLY A 100 -8.35 4.02 19.89
CA GLY A 100 -8.82 3.41 21.14
C GLY A 100 -7.77 3.26 22.24
N ARG A 101 -6.53 3.72 22.04
CA ARG A 101 -5.54 3.80 23.13
C ARG A 101 -5.54 5.22 23.71
N ASN A 102 -6.53 5.45 24.57
CA ASN A 102 -6.49 6.49 25.59
C ASN A 102 -5.88 5.90 26.88
#